data_AF-A0A345H2I1-F1
#
_entry.id   AF-A0A345H2I1-F1
#
_cell.length_a   1.000
_cell.length_b   1.000
_cell.length_c   1.000
_cell.angle_alpha   90.00
_cell.angle_beta   90.00
_cell.angle_gamma   90.00
#
_symmetry.space_group_name_H-M   'P 1'
#
loop_
_entity.id
_entity.type
_entity.pdbx_description
1 polymer ?
#
loop_
_entity_poly.entity_id
_entity_poly.type
_entity_poly.pdbx_seq_one_letter_code
_entity_poly.pdbx_strand_id
1 'polypeptide(L)'
;MQKQLTQTDRKKLKGKLWFTSSFILIVIAFFYGMYHFIVRDALQKTDGFGTVPLVIFGIFGLIFLGIVGYMMSIFIKDLKADVKNCYEGVIEDKKLHIKKTTSNTSSSGSRGRRSNRTSTKRYFYMTVNGEEHKIEYPVYASIKVGDTIYFEVAPNSKTILSYKILESEAVKVVRNTPKLHRNEYPNSRIRQAPLTREDQENMYGFYTVALRKRLTIIAFMAFPILGLMYVDLLGLIVFLFPIPIILIYQLYKVSTLYVNYKKTINNGRKDVIETHITDKLFTTISNNGRKSSTYKLVTTYKTIAVPETIYGNFNTGDEIVVHKASHLPAVMGISILDTYYPLTT
;
A
#
# COMPACT_ATOMS: atom_id res chain seq x y z
N MET A 1 4.88 23.80 -19.08
CA MET A 1 4.48 25.21 -19.37
C MET A 1 4.19 25.93 -18.06
N GLN A 2 4.33 27.26 -17.97
CA GLN A 2 3.98 28.02 -16.76
C GLN A 2 2.75 28.90 -17.01
N LYS A 3 1.82 28.93 -16.06
CA LYS A 3 0.62 29.80 -16.08
C LYS A 3 0.52 30.60 -14.77
N GLN A 4 -0.28 31.66 -14.77
CA GLN A 4 -0.57 32.41 -13.55
C GLN A 4 -1.51 31.64 -12.61
N LEU A 5 -1.34 31.84 -11.32
CA LEU A 5 -2.20 31.28 -10.27
C LEU A 5 -3.62 31.85 -10.35
N THR A 6 -4.63 30.98 -10.38
CA THR A 6 -6.03 31.42 -10.35
C THR A 6 -6.48 31.79 -8.93
N GLN A 7 -7.59 32.51 -8.78
CA GLN A 7 -8.11 32.86 -7.45
C GLN A 7 -8.43 31.63 -6.58
N THR A 8 -8.91 30.54 -7.19
CA THR A 8 -9.16 29.27 -6.51
C THR A 8 -7.85 28.63 -6.00
N ASP A 9 -6.78 28.69 -6.80
CA ASP A 9 -5.47 28.17 -6.43
C ASP A 9 -4.88 28.97 -5.25
N ARG A 10 -4.98 30.31 -5.32
CA ARG A 10 -4.56 31.20 -4.23
C ARG A 10 -5.32 30.91 -2.94
N LYS A 11 -6.64 30.66 -3.01
CA LYS A 11 -7.46 30.28 -1.85
C LYS A 11 -7.00 28.94 -1.26
N LYS A 12 -6.68 27.96 -2.10
CA LYS A 12 -6.17 26.64 -1.68
C LYS A 12 -4.80 26.75 -0.97
N LEU A 13 -3.88 27.52 -1.53
CA LEU A 13 -2.56 27.77 -0.93
C LEU A 13 -2.66 28.58 0.38
N LYS A 14 -3.50 29.62 0.41
CA LYS A 14 -3.79 30.38 1.63
C LYS A 14 -4.43 29.51 2.72
N GLY A 15 -5.30 28.57 2.36
CA GLY A 15 -5.86 27.60 3.30
C GLY A 15 -4.80 26.72 3.95
N LYS A 16 -3.83 26.21 3.18
CA LYS A 16 -2.69 25.45 3.72
C LYS A 16 -1.79 26.30 4.62
N LEU A 17 -1.55 27.56 4.24
CA LEU A 17 -0.83 28.52 5.07
C LEU A 17 -1.56 28.81 6.38
N TRP A 18 -2.88 29.01 6.35
CA TRP A 18 -3.69 29.24 7.54
C TRP A 18 -3.64 28.06 8.50
N PHE A 19 -3.72 26.83 7.98
CA PHE A 19 -3.55 25.62 8.79
C PHE A 19 -2.15 25.55 9.43
N THR A 20 -1.12 25.94 8.68
CA THR A 20 0.25 26.02 9.20
C THR A 20 0.36 27.08 10.29
N SER A 21 -0.21 28.27 10.11
CA SER A 21 -0.26 29.34 11.11
C SER A 21 -1.03 28.93 12.37
N SER A 22 -2.15 28.21 12.24
CA SER A 22 -2.89 27.68 13.39
C SER A 22 -2.04 26.68 14.19
N PHE A 23 -1.30 25.80 13.51
CA PHE A 23 -0.36 24.90 14.17
C PHE A 23 0.74 25.66 14.93
N ILE A 24 1.24 26.77 14.39
CA ILE A 24 2.22 27.63 15.08
C ILE A 24 1.67 28.17 16.39
N LEU A 25 0.43 28.66 16.40
CA LEU A 25 -0.20 29.17 17.61
C LEU A 25 -0.31 28.09 18.69
N ILE A 26 -0.68 26.85 18.30
CA ILE A 26 -0.72 25.70 19.22
C ILE A 26 0.67 25.42 19.79
N VAL A 27 1.70 25.48 18.94
CA VAL A 27 3.07 25.21 19.40
C VAL A 27 3.58 26.34 20.30
N ILE A 28 3.31 27.61 19.99
CA ILE A 28 3.64 28.74 20.88
C ILE A 28 2.95 28.56 22.23
N ALA A 29 1.67 28.18 22.27
CA ALA A 29 0.95 27.90 23.50
C ALA A 29 1.58 26.72 24.28
N PHE A 30 2.02 25.67 23.58
CA PHE A 30 2.72 24.55 24.19
C PHE A 30 4.08 24.94 24.77
N PHE A 31 4.88 25.71 24.04
CA PHE A 31 6.16 26.23 24.52
C PHE A 31 5.96 27.20 25.71
N TYR A 32 4.95 28.06 25.65
CA TYR A 32 4.59 28.95 26.75
C TYR A 32 4.17 28.17 27.99
N GLY A 33 3.36 27.13 27.83
CA GLY A 33 2.98 26.21 28.90
C GLY A 33 4.21 25.50 29.50
N MET A 34 5.06 24.91 28.67
CA MET A 34 6.32 24.29 29.12
C MET A 34 7.20 25.28 29.89
N TYR A 35 7.33 26.52 29.41
CA TYR A 35 8.08 27.55 30.09
C TYR A 35 7.49 27.83 31.48
N HIS A 36 6.17 27.99 31.59
CA HIS A 36 5.49 28.27 32.85
C HIS A 36 5.52 27.12 33.87
N PHE A 37 5.43 25.86 33.41
CA PHE A 37 5.33 24.69 34.30
C PHE A 37 6.68 24.03 34.62
N ILE A 38 7.67 24.11 33.71
CA ILE A 38 8.93 23.36 33.84
C ILE A 38 10.10 24.32 34.05
N VAL A 39 10.23 25.32 33.16
CA VAL A 39 11.41 26.19 33.13
C VAL A 39 11.36 27.25 34.23
N ARG A 40 10.17 27.81 34.51
CA ARG A 40 9.97 28.82 35.55
C ARG A 40 10.26 28.28 36.95
N ASP A 41 9.78 27.09 37.29
CA ASP A 41 10.02 26.46 38.60
C ASP A 41 11.48 26.05 38.76
N ALA A 42 12.13 25.60 37.68
CA ALA A 42 13.56 25.28 37.65
C ALA A 42 14.47 26.52 37.81
N LEU A 43 13.98 27.72 37.49
CA LEU A 43 14.68 28.99 37.71
C LEU A 43 14.52 29.51 39.15
N GLN A 44 13.44 29.16 39.83
CA GLN A 44 13.16 29.61 41.19
C GLN A 44 13.82 28.75 42.27
N LYS A 45 14.12 27.47 41.99
CA LYS A 45 14.87 26.61 42.90
C LYS A 45 16.37 26.72 42.64
N THR A 46 17.11 27.21 43.63
CA THR A 46 18.58 27.35 43.65
C THR A 46 19.32 26.01 43.75
N ASP A 47 18.88 24.98 43.02
CA ASP A 47 19.54 23.67 42.99
C ASP A 47 20.56 23.63 41.82
N GLY A 48 21.56 24.53 41.82
CA GLY A 48 22.80 24.44 41.01
C GLY A 48 22.71 24.34 39.47
N PHE A 49 21.53 24.14 38.87
CA PHE A 49 21.29 23.95 37.44
C PHE A 49 20.81 25.23 36.73
N GLY A 50 20.89 26.38 37.42
CA GLY A 50 20.17 27.63 37.14
C GLY A 50 20.60 28.39 35.89
N THR A 51 20.43 27.79 34.70
CA THR A 51 20.30 28.43 33.37
C THR A 51 20.29 27.37 32.25
N VAL A 52 20.84 26.18 32.49
CA VAL A 52 21.01 25.12 31.48
C VAL A 52 19.68 24.71 30.82
N PRO A 53 18.56 24.48 31.55
CA PRO A 53 17.28 24.15 30.93
C PRO A 53 16.74 25.25 30.01
N LEU A 54 16.97 26.52 30.34
CA LEU A 54 16.54 27.66 29.54
C LEU A 54 17.33 27.77 28.23
N VAL A 55 18.65 27.57 28.29
CA VAL A 55 19.51 27.55 27.09
C VAL A 55 19.10 26.41 26.15
N ILE A 56 18.91 25.20 26.68
CA ILE A 56 18.47 24.04 25.89
C ILE A 56 17.10 24.32 25.25
N PHE A 57 16.13 24.80 26.04
CA PHE A 57 14.80 25.14 25.56
C PHE A 57 14.81 26.23 24.47
N GLY A 58 15.67 27.25 24.64
CA GLY A 58 15.89 28.30 23.64
C GLY A 58 16.45 27.76 22.32
N ILE A 59 17.46 26.88 22.38
CA ILE A 59 18.03 26.24 21.19
C ILE A 59 16.96 25.41 20.45
N PHE A 60 16.19 24.59 21.18
CA PHE A 60 15.09 23.82 20.59
C PHE A 60 14.01 24.72 19.98
N GLY A 61 13.67 25.82 20.64
CA GLY A 61 12.73 26.82 20.12
C GLY A 61 13.22 27.46 18.81
N LEU A 62 14.51 27.82 18.74
CA LEU A 62 15.12 28.38 17.53
C LEU A 62 15.13 27.38 16.37
N ILE A 63 15.51 26.12 16.62
CA ILE A 63 15.47 25.05 15.60
C ILE A 63 14.03 24.86 15.09
N PHE A 64 13.07 24.83 16.01
CA PHE A 64 11.67 24.66 15.67
C PHE A 64 11.14 25.83 14.82
N LEU A 65 11.44 27.08 15.20
CA LEU A 65 11.12 28.27 14.43
C LEU A 65 11.77 28.23 13.04
N GLY A 66 13.01 27.75 12.92
CA GLY A 66 13.68 27.56 11.64
C GLY A 66 12.95 26.60 10.72
N ILE A 67 12.55 25.43 11.23
CA ILE A 67 11.80 24.41 10.46
C ILE A 67 10.44 24.96 10.00
N VAL A 68 9.71 25.58 10.91
CA VAL A 68 8.39 26.16 10.61
C VAL A 68 8.50 27.33 9.63
N GLY A 69 9.46 28.23 9.85
CA GLY A 69 9.73 29.36 8.97
C GLY A 69 10.09 28.89 7.56
N TYR A 70 10.88 27.82 7.45
CA TYR A 70 11.17 27.17 6.18
C TYR A 70 9.90 26.63 5.50
N MET A 71 9.04 25.91 6.23
CA MET A 71 7.78 25.40 5.69
C MET A 71 6.85 26.50 5.18
N MET A 72 6.68 27.59 5.94
CA MET A 72 5.88 28.75 5.50
C MET A 72 6.51 29.46 4.30
N SER A 73 7.83 29.63 4.30
CA SER A 73 8.56 30.29 3.23
C SER A 73 8.31 29.63 1.88
N ILE A 74 8.21 28.30 1.82
CA ILE A 74 7.88 27.57 0.59
C ILE A 74 6.52 28.01 0.01
N PHE A 75 5.47 28.06 0.83
CA PHE A 75 4.14 28.46 0.36
C PHE A 75 4.04 29.96 0.08
N ILE A 76 4.76 30.79 0.83
CA ILE A 76 4.84 32.24 0.57
C ILE A 76 5.56 32.49 -0.74
N LYS A 77 6.65 31.76 -1.03
CA LYS A 77 7.34 31.82 -2.32
C LYS A 77 6.41 31.43 -3.46
N ASP A 78 5.62 30.38 -3.30
CA ASP A 78 4.61 30.00 -4.31
C ASP A 78 3.55 31.09 -4.52
N LEU A 79 3.05 31.71 -3.45
CA LEU A 79 2.09 32.82 -3.55
C LEU A 79 2.71 34.09 -4.18
N LYS A 80 3.97 34.40 -3.88
CA LYS A 80 4.68 35.56 -4.41
C LYS A 80 5.09 35.38 -5.86
N ALA A 81 5.52 34.17 -6.22
CA ALA A 81 5.90 33.84 -7.59
C ALA A 81 4.69 33.91 -8.53
N ASP A 82 3.48 33.67 -8.01
CA ASP A 82 2.20 33.77 -8.71
C ASP A 82 2.12 32.89 -9.99
N VAL A 83 3.00 31.91 -10.10
CA VAL A 83 3.10 30.97 -11.22
C VAL A 83 2.81 29.55 -10.77
N LYS A 84 2.27 28.76 -11.68
CA LYS A 84 2.06 27.32 -11.54
C LYS A 84 2.65 26.60 -12.75
N ASN A 85 3.24 25.44 -12.50
CA ASN A 85 3.74 24.54 -13.53
C ASN A 85 2.58 23.67 -14.03
N CYS A 86 2.31 23.75 -15.32
CA CYS A 86 1.34 22.93 -16.01
C CYS A 86 2.06 21.78 -16.68
N TYR A 87 1.59 20.58 -16.34
CA TYR A 87 2.03 19.33 -16.92
C TYR A 87 0.88 18.74 -17.72
N GLU A 88 1.22 18.27 -18.91
CA GLU A 88 0.33 17.56 -19.80
C GLU A 88 1.08 16.35 -20.32
N GLY A 89 0.43 15.19 -20.27
CA GLY A 89 1.04 13.95 -20.71
C GLY A 89 0.19 12.74 -20.35
N VAL A 90 0.64 11.59 -20.82
CA VAL A 90 0.02 10.30 -20.53
C VAL A 90 0.53 9.78 -19.20
N ILE A 91 -0.37 9.22 -18.38
CA ILE A 91 0.01 8.57 -17.13
C ILE A 91 0.68 7.24 -17.46
N GLU A 92 1.98 7.14 -17.17
CA GLU A 92 2.79 5.96 -17.43
C GLU A 92 2.65 4.88 -16.35
N ASP A 93 2.56 5.30 -15.08
CA ASP A 93 2.42 4.39 -13.95
C ASP A 93 1.73 5.04 -12.74
N LYS A 94 1.18 4.20 -11.86
CA LYS A 94 0.55 4.58 -10.61
C LYS A 94 1.14 3.79 -9.45
N LYS A 95 1.66 4.51 -8.46
CA LYS A 95 2.37 3.91 -7.32
C LYS A 95 1.73 4.21 -5.98
N LEU A 96 1.48 3.15 -5.21
CA LEU A 96 1.09 3.21 -3.81
C LEU A 96 2.28 2.83 -2.93
N HIS A 97 2.80 3.79 -2.17
CA HIS A 97 3.84 3.54 -1.18
C HIS A 97 3.26 3.49 0.24
N ILE A 98 3.41 2.36 0.90
CA ILE A 98 2.93 2.10 2.26
C ILE A 98 4.14 2.05 3.21
N LYS A 99 4.26 3.03 4.09
CA LYS A 99 5.27 3.06 5.15
C LYS A 99 4.67 2.54 6.46
N LYS A 100 5.21 1.44 6.97
CA LYS A 100 4.90 0.88 8.29
C LYS A 100 6.07 1.15 9.24
N THR A 101 5.77 1.71 10.40
CA THR A 101 6.73 1.92 11.47
C THR A 101 6.21 1.22 12.72
N THR A 102 6.98 0.28 13.24
CA THR A 102 6.67 -0.42 14.50
C THR A 102 7.65 0.04 15.56
N SER A 103 7.14 0.70 16.60
CA SER A 103 7.91 1.10 17.77
C SER A 103 7.63 0.12 18.92
N ASN A 104 8.70 -0.43 19.49
CA ASN A 104 8.65 -1.23 20.71
C ASN A 104 9.03 -0.32 21.88
N THR A 105 8.08 0.01 22.74
CA THR A 105 8.38 0.69 24.00
C THR A 105 8.72 -0.36 25.05
N SER A 106 9.99 -0.47 25.41
CA SER A 106 10.42 -1.16 26.62
C SER A 106 10.17 -0.23 27.81
N SER A 107 9.16 -0.52 28.63
CA SER A 107 9.03 0.13 29.93
C SER A 107 10.11 -0.41 30.87
N SER A 108 10.97 0.47 31.38
CA SER A 108 11.90 0.18 32.47
C SER A 108 11.09 -0.05 33.75
N GLY A 109 10.84 -1.31 34.10
CA GLY A 109 10.13 -1.70 35.31
C GLY A 109 9.79 -3.18 35.31
N SER A 110 10.01 -3.87 36.44
CA SER A 110 9.95 -5.34 36.55
C SER A 110 8.57 -5.99 36.27
N ARG A 111 7.54 -5.18 35.97
CA ARG A 111 6.17 -5.64 35.62
C ARG A 111 5.58 -5.00 34.36
N GLY A 112 6.43 -4.41 33.51
CA GLY A 112 5.99 -3.67 32.34
C GLY A 112 5.49 -4.52 31.17
N ARG A 113 4.20 -4.43 30.84
CA ARG A 113 3.58 -5.12 29.69
C ARG A 113 4.11 -4.54 28.38
N ARG A 114 4.86 -5.34 27.62
CA ARG A 114 5.44 -4.95 26.32
C ARG A 114 4.30 -4.65 25.33
N SER A 115 4.14 -3.38 24.95
CA SER A 115 3.14 -2.96 23.95
C SER A 115 3.83 -2.62 22.63
N ASN A 116 3.35 -3.22 21.54
CA ASN A 116 3.84 -2.92 20.20
C ASN A 116 2.86 -1.97 19.52
N ARG A 117 3.29 -0.76 19.18
CA ARG A 117 2.48 0.19 18.42
C ARG A 117 2.96 0.23 16.97
N THR A 118 2.06 -0.11 16.04
CA THR A 118 2.32 -0.05 14.60
C THR A 118 1.59 1.14 13.99
N SER A 119 2.32 2.02 13.31
CA SER A 119 1.75 3.14 12.55
C SER A 119 1.91 2.88 11.04
N THR A 120 0.86 3.11 10.27
CA THR A 120 0.84 2.92 8.81
C THR A 120 0.52 4.24 8.11
N LYS A 121 1.41 4.70 7.22
CA LYS A 121 1.21 5.86 6.35
C LYS A 121 1.16 5.43 4.89
N ARG A 122 0.29 6.04 4.09
CA ARG A 122 0.12 5.78 2.66
C ARG A 122 0.45 7.02 1.86
N TYR A 123 1.21 6.85 0.78
CA TYR A 123 1.60 7.90 -0.14
C TYR A 123 1.26 7.45 -1.56
N PHE A 124 0.66 8.34 -2.33
CA PHE A 124 0.16 8.06 -3.67
C PHE A 124 0.98 8.87 -4.66
N TYR A 125 1.38 8.23 -5.76
CA TYR A 125 2.20 8.84 -6.80
C TYR A 125 1.66 8.45 -8.18
N MET A 126 1.87 9.34 -9.14
CA MET A 126 1.69 9.07 -10.57
C MET A 126 2.97 9.46 -11.31
N THR A 127 3.28 8.74 -12.38
CA THR A 127 4.40 9.07 -13.27
C THR A 127 3.86 9.62 -14.58
N VAL A 128 4.34 10.81 -14.97
CA VAL A 128 3.98 11.46 -16.23
C VAL A 128 5.26 11.95 -16.89
N ASN A 129 5.52 11.57 -18.14
CA ASN A 129 6.74 11.90 -18.88
C ASN A 129 8.03 11.53 -18.10
N GLY A 130 8.06 10.36 -17.46
CA GLY A 130 9.18 9.89 -16.64
C GLY A 130 9.36 10.57 -15.27
N GLU A 131 8.56 11.58 -14.90
CA GLU A 131 8.66 12.25 -13.59
C GLU A 131 7.61 11.73 -12.58
N GLU A 132 8.05 11.36 -11.37
CA GLU A 132 7.16 10.91 -10.29
C GLU A 132 6.58 12.12 -9.52
N HIS A 133 5.26 12.28 -9.58
CA HIS A 133 4.51 13.32 -8.87
C HIS A 133 3.72 12.74 -7.70
N LYS A 134 3.88 13.32 -6.51
CA LYS A 134 3.09 12.96 -5.33
C LYS A 134 1.69 13.55 -5.43
N ILE A 135 0.68 12.71 -5.29
CA ILE A 135 -0.73 13.09 -5.47
C ILE A 135 -1.59 12.77 -4.25
N GLU A 136 -2.77 13.38 -4.20
CA GLU A 136 -3.77 13.12 -3.16
C GLU A 136 -4.61 11.89 -3.54
N TYR A 137 -5.14 11.18 -2.53
CA TYR A 137 -5.93 9.96 -2.75
C TYR A 137 -7.11 10.14 -3.71
N PRO A 138 -7.91 11.23 -3.64
CA PRO A 138 -9.02 11.43 -4.57
C PRO A 138 -8.57 11.48 -6.04
N VAL A 139 -7.40 12.09 -6.30
CA VAL A 139 -6.79 12.13 -7.65
C VAL A 139 -6.29 10.74 -8.03
N TYR A 140 -5.60 10.05 -7.13
CA TYR A 140 -5.09 8.70 -7.39
C TYR A 140 -6.20 7.69 -7.71
N ALA A 141 -7.35 7.84 -7.08
CA ALA A 141 -8.50 6.96 -7.28
C ALA A 141 -9.25 7.22 -8.60
N SER A 142 -9.21 8.45 -9.13
CA SER A 142 -9.95 8.84 -10.34
C SER A 142 -9.17 8.61 -11.64
N ILE A 143 -7.84 8.66 -11.59
CA ILE A 143 -6.96 8.49 -12.77
C ILE A 143 -6.66 7.02 -13.05
N LYS A 144 -6.36 6.66 -14.29
CA LYS A 144 -5.84 5.35 -14.71
C LYS A 144 -4.54 5.48 -15.51
N VAL A 145 -3.74 4.42 -15.53
CA VAL A 145 -2.57 4.35 -16.42
C VAL A 145 -3.05 4.35 -17.89
N GLY A 146 -2.47 5.22 -18.72
CA GLY A 146 -2.91 5.51 -20.09
C GLY A 146 -3.85 6.73 -20.23
N ASP A 147 -4.31 7.32 -19.12
CA ASP A 147 -5.08 8.57 -19.24
C ASP A 147 -4.15 9.74 -19.61
N THR A 148 -4.59 10.57 -20.55
CA THR A 148 -3.97 11.88 -20.81
C THR A 148 -4.50 12.88 -19.80
N ILE A 149 -3.61 13.34 -18.92
CA ILE A 149 -3.95 14.23 -17.82
C ILE A 149 -3.29 15.59 -18.02
N TYR A 150 -4.06 16.62 -17.70
CA TYR A 150 -3.55 17.97 -17.45
C TYR A 150 -3.62 18.24 -15.96
N PHE A 151 -2.51 18.61 -15.35
CA PHE A 151 -2.50 18.99 -13.94
C PHE A 151 -1.55 20.15 -13.68
N GLU A 152 -1.90 20.90 -12.65
CA GLU A 152 -1.23 22.14 -12.31
C GLU A 152 -0.61 22.01 -10.92
N VAL A 153 0.68 22.32 -10.83
CA VAL A 153 1.48 22.12 -9.63
C VAL A 153 2.12 23.43 -9.22
N ALA A 154 2.08 23.72 -7.93
CA ALA A 154 2.85 24.82 -7.36
C ALA A 154 4.36 24.50 -7.39
N PRO A 155 5.20 25.41 -7.89
CA PRO A 155 6.59 25.12 -8.25
C PRO A 155 7.47 24.70 -7.06
N ASN A 156 7.34 25.37 -5.90
CA ASN A 156 8.17 25.07 -4.73
C ASN A 156 7.53 24.01 -3.82
N SER A 157 6.23 24.16 -3.49
CA SER A 157 5.55 23.21 -2.61
C SER A 157 5.20 21.88 -3.27
N LYS A 158 5.30 21.78 -4.61
CA LYS A 158 4.86 20.63 -5.41
C LYS A 158 3.42 20.20 -5.13
N THR A 159 2.57 21.14 -4.70
CA THR A 159 1.16 20.89 -4.41
C THR A 159 0.35 20.87 -5.71
N ILE A 160 -0.47 19.85 -5.93
CA ILE A 160 -1.45 19.84 -7.02
C ILE A 160 -2.57 20.85 -6.70
N LEU A 161 -2.70 21.83 -7.57
CA LEU A 161 -3.68 22.90 -7.48
C LEU A 161 -4.99 22.47 -8.13
N SER A 162 -4.91 22.08 -9.40
CA SER A 162 -6.02 21.62 -10.24
C SER A 162 -5.58 20.42 -11.09
N TYR A 163 -6.53 19.58 -11.47
CA TYR A 163 -6.31 18.50 -12.43
C TYR A 163 -7.55 18.30 -13.30
N LYS A 164 -7.34 17.91 -14.54
CA LYS A 164 -8.36 17.59 -15.53
C LYS A 164 -7.89 16.42 -16.36
N ILE A 165 -8.74 15.40 -16.51
CA ILE A 165 -8.50 14.29 -17.44
C ILE A 165 -8.95 14.81 -18.81
N LEU A 166 -8.00 15.00 -19.73
CA LEU A 166 -8.26 15.60 -21.06
C LEU A 166 -8.81 14.56 -22.02
N GLU A 167 -8.07 13.47 -22.14
CA GLU A 167 -8.40 12.32 -22.95
C GLU A 167 -8.06 11.10 -22.11
N SER A 168 -8.83 10.03 -22.25
CA SER A 168 -8.59 8.81 -21.53
C SER A 168 -8.47 7.76 -22.58
N GLU A 169 -7.29 7.19 -22.76
CA GLU A 169 -7.11 6.07 -23.69
C GLU A 169 -8.02 4.89 -23.35
N ALA A 170 -8.62 4.87 -22.15
CA ALA A 170 -9.72 3.96 -21.83
C ALA A 170 -10.98 4.13 -22.73
N VAL A 171 -11.07 5.18 -23.54
CA VAL A 171 -12.06 5.35 -24.63
C VAL A 171 -11.32 5.16 -25.95
N LYS A 172 -11.32 3.95 -26.50
CA LYS A 172 -12.40 3.55 -27.43
C LYS A 172 -12.98 2.14 -27.21
N VAL A 173 -12.47 1.30 -26.30
CA VAL A 173 -12.94 -0.10 -26.18
C VAL A 173 -13.43 -0.51 -24.76
N VAL A 174 -12.95 0.10 -23.66
CA VAL A 174 -13.08 -0.51 -22.32
C VAL A 174 -13.88 0.32 -21.29
N ARG A 175 -14.19 1.61 -21.55
CA ARG A 175 -14.92 2.46 -20.57
C ARG A 175 -16.34 1.98 -20.21
N ASN A 176 -16.99 1.15 -21.04
CA ASN A 176 -18.33 0.62 -20.76
C ASN A 176 -18.35 -0.84 -20.27
N THR A 177 -17.20 -1.46 -20.02
CA THR A 177 -17.18 -2.76 -19.35
C THR A 177 -17.17 -2.54 -17.84
N PRO A 178 -18.30 -2.72 -17.13
CA PRO A 178 -18.29 -2.69 -15.67
C PRO A 178 -17.27 -3.72 -15.17
N LYS A 179 -16.62 -3.44 -14.03
CA LYS A 179 -15.91 -4.49 -13.29
C LYS A 179 -16.97 -5.50 -12.86
N LEU A 180 -17.07 -6.59 -13.60
CA LEU A 180 -17.99 -7.66 -13.29
C LEU A 180 -17.46 -8.39 -12.07
N HIS A 181 -18.33 -8.63 -11.07
CA HIS A 181 -17.96 -9.57 -10.03
C HIS A 181 -17.74 -10.95 -10.65
N ARG A 182 -16.94 -11.81 -10.00
CA ARG A 182 -16.64 -13.17 -10.50
C ARG A 182 -17.90 -13.94 -10.91
N ASN A 183 -19.00 -13.73 -10.20
CA ASN A 183 -20.28 -14.41 -10.42
C ASN A 183 -21.10 -13.81 -11.58
N GLU A 184 -20.72 -12.61 -12.04
CA GLU A 184 -21.36 -11.87 -13.13
C GLU A 184 -20.52 -11.89 -14.42
N TYR A 185 -19.32 -12.48 -14.37
CA TYR A 185 -18.45 -12.60 -15.54
C TYR A 185 -19.07 -13.58 -16.55
N PRO A 186 -19.18 -13.23 -17.85
CA PRO A 186 -19.85 -14.07 -18.82
C PRO A 186 -19.11 -15.40 -18.98
N ASN A 187 -19.82 -16.50 -18.74
CA ASN A 187 -19.29 -17.86 -18.88
C ASN A 187 -18.77 -18.13 -20.31
N SER A 188 -19.27 -17.42 -21.32
CA SER A 188 -18.79 -17.50 -22.71
C SER A 188 -17.32 -17.09 -22.89
N ARG A 189 -16.76 -16.30 -21.97
CA ARG A 189 -15.34 -15.89 -21.95
C ARG A 189 -14.46 -16.80 -21.09
N ILE A 190 -15.02 -17.85 -20.52
CA ILE A 190 -14.31 -18.86 -19.73
C ILE A 190 -14.32 -20.15 -20.53
N ARG A 191 -13.19 -20.49 -21.12
CA ARG A 191 -12.99 -21.74 -21.86
C ARG A 191 -12.17 -22.71 -21.01
N GLN A 192 -12.35 -24.00 -21.24
CA GLN A 192 -11.48 -25.02 -20.64
C GLN A 192 -10.43 -25.45 -21.65
N ALA A 193 -9.16 -25.47 -21.23
CA ALA A 193 -8.06 -25.99 -22.02
C ALA A 193 -7.35 -27.13 -21.27
N PRO A 194 -6.66 -28.05 -21.97
CA PRO A 194 -5.85 -29.05 -21.33
C PRO A 194 -4.68 -28.43 -20.55
N LEU A 195 -4.31 -29.07 -19.45
CA LEU A 195 -3.19 -28.67 -18.60
C LEU A 195 -1.86 -29.08 -19.25
N THR A 196 -0.91 -28.17 -19.36
CA THR A 196 0.44 -28.51 -19.84
C THR A 196 1.31 -29.08 -18.71
N ARG A 197 2.46 -29.67 -19.04
CA ARG A 197 3.43 -30.13 -18.02
C ARG A 197 3.95 -28.98 -17.16
N GLU A 198 4.26 -27.85 -17.78
CA GLU A 198 4.70 -26.63 -17.08
C GLU A 198 3.62 -26.10 -16.12
N ASP A 199 2.34 -26.17 -16.51
CA ASP A 199 1.23 -25.77 -15.65
C ASP A 199 1.13 -26.68 -14.40
N GLN A 200 1.39 -27.98 -14.55
CA GLN A 200 1.42 -28.93 -13.44
C GLN A 200 2.56 -28.63 -12.46
N GLU A 201 3.75 -28.30 -12.98
CA GLU A 201 4.90 -27.92 -12.16
C GLU A 201 4.63 -26.63 -11.37
N ASN A 202 4.09 -25.61 -12.04
CA ASN A 202 3.69 -24.35 -11.39
C ASN A 202 2.60 -24.56 -10.32
N MET A 203 1.61 -25.43 -10.60
CA MET A 203 0.59 -25.79 -9.62
C MET A 203 1.16 -26.54 -8.42
N TYR A 204 2.12 -27.45 -8.64
CA TYR A 204 2.80 -28.16 -7.57
C TYR A 204 3.64 -27.21 -6.71
N GLY A 205 4.36 -26.26 -7.33
CA GLY A 205 5.07 -25.19 -6.63
C GLY A 205 4.13 -24.37 -5.74
N PHE A 206 3.01 -23.89 -6.29
CA PHE A 206 1.98 -23.19 -5.52
C PHE A 206 1.43 -24.04 -4.36
N TYR A 207 1.12 -25.31 -4.63
CA TYR A 207 0.59 -26.24 -3.63
C TYR A 207 1.58 -26.47 -2.48
N THR A 208 2.85 -26.75 -2.78
CA THR A 208 3.88 -27.03 -1.77
C THR A 208 4.18 -25.81 -0.90
N VAL A 209 4.27 -24.61 -1.48
CA VAL A 209 4.44 -23.36 -0.72
C VAL A 209 3.23 -23.11 0.19
N ALA A 210 2.01 -23.25 -0.35
CA ALA A 210 0.79 -23.06 0.42
C ALA A 210 0.64 -24.11 1.54
N LEU A 211 0.99 -25.36 1.26
CA LEU A 211 0.98 -26.47 2.23
C LEU A 211 2.01 -26.22 3.34
N ARG A 212 3.27 -25.95 2.99
CA ARG A 212 4.35 -25.71 3.95
C ARG A 212 4.00 -24.58 4.91
N LYS A 213 3.50 -23.45 4.39
CA LYS A 213 3.05 -22.32 5.22
C LYS A 213 1.96 -22.72 6.22
N ARG A 214 0.98 -23.52 5.79
CA ARG A 214 -0.11 -23.99 6.66
C ARG A 214 0.38 -25.00 7.70
N LEU A 215 1.25 -25.93 7.29
CA LEU A 215 1.87 -26.90 8.19
C LEU A 215 2.74 -26.23 9.24
N THR A 216 3.50 -25.18 8.89
CA THR A 216 4.26 -24.40 9.87
C THR A 216 3.35 -23.74 10.91
N ILE A 217 2.20 -23.20 10.49
CA ILE A 217 1.20 -22.62 11.41
C ILE A 217 0.62 -23.73 12.32
N ILE A 218 0.25 -24.87 11.75
CA ILE A 218 -0.28 -26.02 12.51
C ILE A 218 0.76 -26.50 13.52
N ALA A 219 2.01 -26.70 13.11
CA ALA A 219 3.09 -27.14 13.99
C ALA A 219 3.30 -26.17 15.16
N PHE A 220 3.33 -24.86 14.88
CA PHE A 220 3.46 -23.83 15.91
C PHE A 220 2.29 -23.84 16.91
N MET A 221 1.06 -24.05 16.43
CA MET A 221 -0.13 -24.14 17.30
C MET A 221 -0.26 -25.47 18.04
N ALA A 222 0.22 -26.56 17.45
CA ALA A 222 0.19 -27.90 18.03
C ALA A 222 1.24 -28.06 19.15
N PHE A 223 2.37 -27.34 19.07
CA PHE A 223 3.46 -27.41 20.05
C PHE A 223 3.00 -27.30 21.52
N PRO A 224 2.22 -26.28 21.95
CA PRO A 224 1.74 -26.19 23.34
C PRO A 224 0.78 -27.32 23.72
N ILE A 225 -0.04 -27.81 22.78
CA ILE A 225 -0.97 -28.92 23.04
C ILE A 225 -0.20 -30.22 23.27
N LEU A 226 0.76 -30.53 22.39
CA LEU A 226 1.63 -31.70 22.53
C LEU A 226 2.47 -31.64 23.80
N GLY A 227 2.96 -30.45 24.17
CA GLY A 227 3.67 -30.23 25.43
C GLY A 227 2.81 -30.53 26.65
N LEU A 228 1.54 -30.10 26.66
CA LEU A 228 0.62 -30.42 27.76
C LEU A 228 0.22 -31.90 27.81
N MET A 229 0.07 -32.55 26.65
CA MET A 229 -0.16 -33.99 26.56
C MET A 229 1.00 -34.79 27.15
N TYR A 230 2.24 -34.37 26.88
CA TYR A 230 3.44 -35.05 27.39
C TYR A 230 3.56 -34.99 28.93
N VAL A 231 3.04 -33.92 29.55
CA VAL A 231 3.11 -33.70 31.01
C VAL A 231 1.82 -34.13 31.72
N ASP A 232 0.92 -34.86 31.05
CA ASP A 232 -0.39 -35.30 31.57
C ASP A 232 -1.28 -34.16 32.12
N LEU A 233 -1.06 -32.92 31.65
CA LEU A 233 -1.82 -31.73 32.02
C LEU A 233 -2.91 -31.42 30.98
N LEU A 234 -3.52 -32.45 30.42
CA LEU A 234 -4.62 -32.36 29.44
C LEU A 234 -5.78 -31.48 29.94
N GLY A 235 -6.05 -31.47 31.25
CA GLY A 235 -7.09 -30.62 31.86
C GLY A 235 -6.88 -29.12 31.65
N LEU A 236 -5.64 -28.68 31.39
CA LEU A 236 -5.32 -27.28 31.10
C LEU A 236 -5.63 -26.86 29.66
N ILE A 237 -5.99 -27.80 28.77
CA ILE A 237 -6.37 -27.48 27.37
C ILE A 237 -7.60 -26.56 27.32
N VAL A 238 -8.49 -26.64 28.31
CA VAL A 238 -9.67 -25.76 28.41
C VAL A 238 -9.25 -24.28 28.51
N PHE A 239 -8.10 -23.99 29.13
CA PHE A 239 -7.56 -22.62 29.23
C PHE A 239 -6.87 -22.14 27.94
N LEU A 240 -6.57 -23.04 27.00
CA LEU A 240 -6.02 -22.72 25.67
C LEU A 240 -7.12 -22.46 24.63
N PHE A 241 -8.39 -22.36 25.03
CA PHE A 241 -9.52 -21.99 24.19
C PHE A 241 -9.33 -20.57 23.64
N PRO A 242 -8.64 -20.41 22.50
CA PRO A 242 -9.21 -20.69 21.18
C PRO A 242 -8.34 -21.58 20.26
N ILE A 243 -7.16 -22.03 20.72
CA ILE A 243 -6.13 -22.66 19.91
C ILE A 243 -6.59 -23.99 19.28
N PRO A 244 -7.27 -24.92 19.99
CA PRO A 244 -7.77 -26.15 19.38
C PRO A 244 -8.76 -25.90 18.21
N ILE A 245 -9.65 -24.90 18.35
CA ILE A 245 -10.62 -24.53 17.30
C ILE A 245 -9.89 -24.02 16.05
N ILE A 246 -8.90 -23.16 16.23
CA ILE A 246 -8.10 -22.62 15.12
C ILE A 246 -7.33 -23.77 14.42
N LEU A 247 -6.80 -24.72 15.19
CA LEU A 247 -6.07 -25.86 14.67
C LEU A 247 -6.96 -26.76 13.79
N ILE A 248 -8.16 -27.11 14.27
CA ILE A 248 -9.16 -27.86 13.49
C ILE A 248 -9.49 -27.12 12.19
N TYR A 249 -9.70 -25.81 12.25
CA TYR A 249 -9.98 -24.99 11.07
C TYR A 249 -8.82 -24.98 10.06
N GLN A 250 -7.57 -24.95 10.52
CA GLN A 250 -6.41 -25.03 9.65
C GLN A 250 -6.27 -26.41 9.00
N LEU A 251 -6.52 -27.50 9.75
CA LEU A 251 -6.57 -28.86 9.21
C LEU A 251 -7.63 -28.99 8.12
N TYR A 252 -8.85 -28.50 8.37
CA TYR A 252 -9.91 -28.47 7.36
C TYR A 252 -9.46 -27.74 6.08
N LYS A 253 -8.79 -26.59 6.20
CA LYS A 253 -8.25 -25.87 5.04
C LYS A 253 -7.14 -26.62 4.31
N VAL A 254 -6.28 -27.36 5.02
CA VAL A 254 -5.24 -28.19 4.40
C VAL A 254 -5.86 -29.34 3.62
N SER A 255 -6.82 -30.04 4.21
CA SER A 255 -7.56 -31.11 3.53
C SER A 255 -8.29 -30.58 2.29
N THR A 256 -8.97 -29.44 2.42
CA THR A 256 -9.64 -28.78 1.28
C THR A 256 -8.65 -28.40 0.18
N LEU A 257 -7.47 -27.87 0.54
CA LEU A 257 -6.42 -27.54 -0.43
C LEU A 257 -5.92 -28.79 -1.18
N TYR A 258 -5.69 -29.89 -0.47
CA TYR A 258 -5.27 -31.15 -1.08
C TYR A 258 -6.34 -31.73 -2.02
N VAL A 259 -7.60 -31.75 -1.58
CA VAL A 259 -8.72 -32.23 -2.41
C VAL A 259 -8.85 -31.39 -3.67
N ASN A 260 -8.76 -30.05 -3.56
CA ASN A 260 -8.84 -29.16 -4.72
C ASN A 260 -7.64 -29.31 -5.67
N TYR A 261 -6.43 -29.51 -5.13
CA TYR A 261 -5.25 -29.82 -5.93
C TYR A 261 -5.43 -31.12 -6.71
N LYS A 262 -5.76 -32.22 -6.02
CA LYS A 262 -5.97 -33.52 -6.63
C LYS A 262 -7.09 -33.49 -7.66
N LYS A 263 -8.20 -32.81 -7.37
CA LYS A 263 -9.30 -32.62 -8.31
C LYS A 263 -8.86 -31.87 -9.57
N THR A 264 -8.02 -30.83 -9.43
CA THR A 264 -7.53 -30.09 -10.60
C THR A 264 -6.57 -30.92 -11.45
N ILE A 265 -5.64 -31.65 -10.82
CA ILE A 265 -4.71 -32.54 -11.52
C ILE A 265 -5.46 -33.68 -12.23
N ASN A 266 -6.39 -34.34 -11.54
CA ASN A 266 -7.17 -35.45 -12.11
C ASN A 266 -8.11 -34.98 -13.25
N ASN A 267 -8.66 -33.77 -13.15
CA ASN A 267 -9.48 -33.20 -14.21
C ASN A 267 -8.65 -32.84 -15.45
N GLY A 268 -7.34 -32.60 -15.31
CA GLY A 268 -6.42 -32.31 -16.41
C GLY A 268 -6.75 -31.04 -17.20
N ARG A 269 -7.60 -30.17 -16.64
CA ARG A 269 -8.13 -28.97 -17.31
C ARG A 269 -7.82 -27.72 -16.52
N LYS A 270 -7.61 -26.63 -17.26
CA LYS A 270 -7.48 -25.26 -16.75
C LYS A 270 -8.58 -24.37 -17.31
N ASP A 271 -8.92 -23.34 -16.55
CA ASP A 271 -9.79 -22.27 -16.99
C ASP A 271 -8.95 -21.22 -17.73
N VAL A 272 -9.32 -20.94 -18.97
CA VAL A 272 -8.74 -19.95 -19.85
C VAL A 272 -9.73 -18.80 -19.94
N ILE A 273 -9.35 -17.66 -19.36
CA ILE A 273 -10.26 -16.52 -19.16
C ILE A 273 -9.77 -15.36 -20.00
N GLU A 274 -10.51 -15.04 -21.06
CA GLU A 274 -10.29 -13.85 -21.89
C GLU A 274 -10.74 -12.61 -21.11
N THR A 275 -9.83 -11.69 -20.81
CA THR A 275 -10.09 -10.50 -19.99
C THR A 275 -9.26 -9.32 -20.47
N HIS A 276 -9.74 -8.11 -20.22
CA HIS A 276 -9.01 -6.90 -20.61
C HIS A 276 -8.27 -6.29 -19.42
N ILE A 277 -7.12 -5.68 -19.66
CA ILE A 277 -6.40 -4.90 -18.66
C ILE A 277 -7.07 -3.53 -18.52
N THR A 278 -7.53 -3.23 -17.31
CA THR A 278 -8.27 -2.00 -16.99
C THR A 278 -7.42 -0.94 -16.28
N ASP A 279 -6.38 -1.35 -15.56
CA ASP A 279 -5.42 -0.47 -14.88
C ASP A 279 -4.16 -1.26 -14.51
N LYS A 280 -3.05 -0.55 -14.26
CA LYS A 280 -1.79 -1.11 -13.75
C LYS A 280 -1.47 -0.48 -12.38
N LEU A 281 -1.06 -1.30 -11.42
CA LEU A 281 -0.80 -0.84 -10.05
C LEU A 281 0.56 -1.33 -9.55
N PHE A 282 1.42 -0.38 -9.20
CA PHE A 282 2.66 -0.63 -8.49
C PHE A 282 2.50 -0.34 -7.00
N THR A 283 2.83 -1.29 -6.13
CA THR A 283 2.77 -1.11 -4.67
C THR A 283 4.13 -1.35 -4.05
N THR A 284 4.62 -0.38 -3.28
CA THR A 284 5.84 -0.52 -2.47
C THR A 284 5.47 -0.51 -0.99
N ILE A 285 5.94 -1.49 -0.22
CA ILE A 285 5.76 -1.57 1.23
C ILE A 285 7.13 -1.44 1.89
N SER A 286 7.29 -0.44 2.75
CA SER A 286 8.48 -0.26 3.59
C SER A 286 8.12 -0.56 5.05
N ASN A 287 8.80 -1.52 5.67
CA ASN A 287 8.65 -1.86 7.08
C ASN A 287 10.00 -1.79 7.80
N ASN A 288 10.18 -0.82 8.72
CA ASN A 288 11.42 -0.63 9.48
C ASN A 288 12.70 -0.74 8.61
N GLY A 289 12.71 -0.10 7.44
CA GLY A 289 13.84 -0.09 6.49
C GLY A 289 13.83 -1.20 5.44
N ARG A 290 13.12 -2.31 5.65
CA ARG A 290 12.95 -3.36 4.63
C ARG A 290 11.90 -2.94 3.60
N LYS A 291 12.26 -3.00 2.31
CA LYS A 291 11.37 -2.66 1.19
C LYS A 291 10.93 -3.94 0.47
N SER A 292 9.66 -3.99 0.10
CA SER A 292 9.10 -5.02 -0.76
C SER A 292 8.21 -4.35 -1.79
N SER A 293 8.35 -4.77 -3.04
CA SER A 293 7.57 -4.25 -4.17
C SER A 293 6.62 -5.31 -4.68
N THR A 294 5.47 -4.89 -5.20
CA THR A 294 4.47 -5.78 -5.79
C THR A 294 3.85 -5.11 -7.00
N TYR A 295 3.93 -5.76 -8.15
CA TYR A 295 3.33 -5.32 -9.40
C TYR A 295 2.02 -6.05 -9.61
N LYS A 296 0.97 -5.32 -9.99
CA LYS A 296 -0.38 -5.88 -10.18
C LYS A 296 -1.03 -5.35 -11.44
N LEU A 297 -1.64 -6.25 -12.19
CA LEU A 297 -2.52 -5.92 -13.30
C LEU A 297 -3.97 -5.98 -12.81
N VAL A 298 -4.73 -4.90 -13.02
CA VAL A 298 -6.17 -4.86 -12.71
C VAL A 298 -6.93 -5.19 -13.97
N THR A 299 -7.58 -6.35 -14.01
CA THR A 299 -8.34 -6.80 -15.18
C THR A 299 -9.85 -6.66 -14.95
N THR A 300 -10.67 -6.82 -16.00
CA THR A 300 -12.13 -6.90 -15.90
C THR A 300 -12.62 -8.08 -15.07
N TYR A 301 -11.82 -9.15 -14.94
CA TYR A 301 -12.14 -10.34 -14.13
C TYR A 301 -11.63 -10.23 -12.69
N LYS A 302 -10.33 -9.96 -12.51
CA LYS A 302 -9.66 -9.94 -11.19
C LYS A 302 -8.33 -9.18 -11.23
N THR A 303 -7.88 -8.68 -10.08
CA THR A 303 -6.48 -8.22 -9.92
C THR A 303 -5.51 -9.40 -9.83
N ILE A 304 -4.47 -9.38 -10.65
CA ILE A 304 -3.45 -10.43 -10.75
C ILE A 304 -2.09 -9.83 -10.36
N ALA A 305 -1.34 -10.51 -9.49
CA ALA A 305 0.03 -10.12 -9.17
C ALA A 305 0.96 -10.71 -10.22
N VAL A 306 1.89 -9.90 -10.72
CA VAL A 306 2.84 -10.29 -11.76
C VAL A 306 4.28 -9.96 -11.36
N PRO A 307 5.28 -10.73 -11.83
CA PRO A 307 6.68 -10.36 -11.71
C PRO A 307 7.02 -9.03 -12.41
N GLU A 308 8.06 -8.35 -11.92
CA GLU A 308 8.56 -7.10 -12.52
C GLU A 308 8.96 -7.27 -13.99
N THR A 309 9.59 -8.41 -14.30
CA THR A 309 10.12 -8.75 -15.63
C THR A 309 9.06 -8.77 -16.73
N ILE A 310 7.81 -9.07 -16.38
CA ILE A 310 6.70 -9.13 -17.34
C ILE A 310 5.76 -7.93 -17.26
N TYR A 311 5.77 -7.16 -16.15
CA TYR A 311 4.86 -6.04 -15.93
C TYR A 311 5.01 -4.92 -16.98
N GLY A 312 6.22 -4.71 -17.49
CA GLY A 312 6.51 -3.74 -18.55
C GLY A 312 5.90 -4.11 -19.91
N ASN A 313 5.65 -5.39 -20.17
CA ASN A 313 5.18 -5.88 -21.47
C ASN A 313 3.67 -5.73 -21.68
N PHE A 314 2.93 -5.33 -20.64
CA PHE A 314 1.48 -5.18 -20.69
C PHE A 314 1.08 -3.70 -20.68
N ASN A 315 0.15 -3.32 -21.56
CA ASN A 315 -0.44 -1.99 -21.61
C ASN A 315 -1.91 -2.02 -21.13
N THR A 316 -2.41 -0.87 -20.72
CA THR A 316 -3.84 -0.73 -20.40
C THR A 316 -4.65 -0.85 -21.68
N GLY A 317 -5.75 -1.60 -21.65
CA GLY A 317 -6.59 -1.87 -22.81
C GLY A 317 -6.27 -3.17 -23.52
N ASP A 318 -5.10 -3.78 -23.27
CA ASP A 318 -4.72 -5.06 -23.88
C ASP A 318 -5.70 -6.17 -23.49
N GLU A 319 -6.04 -6.99 -24.49
CA GLU A 319 -6.73 -8.26 -24.27
C GLU A 319 -5.70 -9.31 -23.86
N ILE A 320 -5.92 -9.91 -22.71
CA ILE A 320 -5.08 -10.97 -22.17
C ILE A 320 -5.90 -12.20 -21.86
N VAL A 321 -5.23 -13.34 -21.93
CA VAL A 321 -5.81 -14.62 -21.59
C VAL A 321 -5.16 -15.12 -20.31
N VAL A 322 -5.98 -15.23 -19.26
CA VAL A 322 -5.53 -15.64 -17.93
C VAL A 322 -5.72 -17.14 -17.78
N HIS A 323 -4.62 -17.85 -17.56
CA HIS A 323 -4.61 -19.30 -17.35
C HIS A 323 -4.71 -19.57 -15.85
N LYS A 324 -5.83 -20.15 -15.42
CA LYS A 324 -6.15 -20.36 -14.01
C LYS A 324 -6.49 -21.82 -13.74
N ALA A 325 -6.11 -22.31 -12.56
CA ALA A 325 -6.53 -23.62 -12.10
C ALA A 325 -8.05 -23.65 -11.81
N SER A 326 -8.76 -24.69 -12.26
CA SER A 326 -10.23 -24.75 -12.16
C SER A 326 -10.75 -24.83 -10.71
N HIS A 327 -10.06 -25.57 -9.84
CA HIS A 327 -10.47 -25.72 -8.43
C HIS A 327 -9.50 -25.08 -7.43
N LEU A 328 -8.39 -24.49 -7.89
CA LEU A 328 -7.44 -23.79 -7.05
C LEU A 328 -7.46 -22.28 -7.34
N PRO A 329 -7.29 -21.42 -6.31
CA PRO A 329 -7.20 -19.98 -6.51
C PRO A 329 -5.82 -19.55 -7.04
N ALA A 330 -5.19 -20.36 -7.89
CA ALA A 330 -3.88 -20.15 -8.48
C ALA A 330 -4.01 -19.70 -9.94
N VAL A 331 -3.27 -18.65 -10.30
CA VAL A 331 -3.09 -18.21 -11.70
C VAL A 331 -1.75 -18.77 -12.14
N MET A 332 -1.73 -19.54 -13.22
CA MET A 332 -0.56 -20.25 -13.73
C MET A 332 0.24 -19.38 -14.70
N GLY A 333 -0.45 -18.56 -15.49
CA GLY A 333 0.18 -17.70 -16.47
C GLY A 333 -0.78 -16.72 -17.11
N ILE A 334 -0.22 -15.80 -17.87
CA ILE A 334 -0.95 -14.82 -18.69
C ILE A 334 -0.40 -14.94 -20.11
N SER A 335 -1.27 -15.02 -21.11
CA SER A 335 -0.87 -14.92 -22.51
C SER A 335 -1.42 -13.68 -23.19
N ILE A 336 -0.60 -13.08 -24.06
CA ILE A 336 -0.93 -11.95 -24.92
C ILE A 336 -0.36 -12.24 -26.30
N LEU A 337 -1.16 -12.07 -27.37
CA LEU A 337 -0.72 -12.29 -28.76
C LEU A 337 0.12 -13.58 -28.93
N ASP A 338 -0.42 -14.71 -28.43
CA ASP A 338 0.20 -16.05 -28.46
C ASP A 338 1.50 -16.25 -27.65
N THR A 339 1.99 -15.22 -26.96
CA THR A 339 3.14 -15.36 -26.05
C THR A 339 2.66 -15.71 -24.64
N TYR A 340 3.14 -16.83 -24.09
CA TYR A 340 2.80 -17.28 -22.74
C TYR A 340 3.82 -16.81 -21.70
N TYR A 341 3.35 -16.10 -20.67
CA TYR A 341 4.16 -15.69 -19.52
C TYR A 341 3.78 -16.51 -18.29
N PRO A 342 4.65 -17.44 -17.84
CA PRO A 342 4.40 -18.19 -16.61
C PRO A 342 4.50 -17.29 -15.39
N LEU A 343 3.55 -17.44 -14.46
CA LEU A 343 3.57 -16.77 -13.17
C LEU A 343 4.20 -17.70 -12.13
N THR A 344 5.50 -17.59 -11.95
CA THR A 344 6.20 -18.26 -10.84
C THR A 344 5.81 -17.59 -9.53
N THR A 345 5.07 -18.30 -8.67
CA THR A 345 4.65 -17.84 -7.32
C THR A 345 5.66 -18.11 -6.23
#